data_AF-A0A522AIJ6-F1
#
_entry.id   AF-A0A522AIJ6-F1
#
_cell.length_a   1.000
_cell.length_b   1.000
_cell.length_c   1.000
_cell.angle_alpha   90.00
_cell.angle_beta   90.00
_cell.angle_gamma   90.00
#
_symmetry.space_group_name_H-M   'P 1'
#
loop_
_entity.id
_entity.type
_entity.pdbx_description
1 polymer ?
#
loop_
_entity_poly.entity_id
_entity_poly.type
_entity_poly.pdbx_seq_one_letter_code
_entity_poly.pdbx_strand_id
1 'polypeptide(L)'
;MRGVFMCRPRASRWFRRRCWRGACRKAMSPEPATPTRTDVVLCWHMHQPEYRESASGRYQQPWTYLHGIKDYTDMAAAIEAIPEARAVVNFSPTLLEQIDDYARRLRAYLDRGEELPDPVLAWLAAEQLPADPETRARIAAQGLRANELRLIARFAPYARLAALARQAKDDAGILPYLSEQFFFDLLVWHHLAWCGESLRTGDDRVRLLMAQGTGFDRDQRRLLLAVIADALAGIIPRYRALAEQGRVELSVTPYSHPILPLLLDLESAREAAPDLSLPHCHYPGGEARARDQLMRARAVFTRFFGAAPAGCWPSEGALSEAAVKLIGAAGFRWTASGQAVLRNSRGPADREAPCIHHVYRLKELTPACFFRDDGLSDKIGFTYATWHAEDAVADLVHHL
;
A
#
# COMPACT_ATOMS: atom_id res chain seq x y z
N MET A 1 -6.53 -0.98 0.32
CA MET A 1 -7.36 -0.36 -0.74
C MET A 1 -6.46 0.29 -1.77
N ARG A 2 -6.71 0.05 -3.07
CA ARG A 2 -6.09 0.78 -4.19
C ARG A 2 -7.20 1.68 -4.77
N GLY A 3 -6.92 2.91 -5.21
CA GLY A 3 -7.98 3.83 -5.63
C GLY A 3 -7.67 4.67 -6.85
N VAL A 4 -8.67 4.89 -7.70
CA VAL A 4 -8.61 5.78 -8.87
C VAL A 4 -9.49 6.99 -8.61
N PHE A 5 -8.96 8.20 -8.82
CA PHE A 5 -9.72 9.43 -8.90
C PHE A 5 -9.67 9.97 -10.32
N MET A 6 -10.73 10.65 -10.75
CA MET A 6 -10.72 11.41 -11.99
C MET A 6 -11.07 12.86 -11.70
N CYS A 7 -10.48 13.78 -12.46
CA CYS A 7 -10.87 15.18 -12.48
C CYS A 7 -11.08 15.61 -13.93
N ARG A 8 -12.06 16.48 -14.20
CA ARG A 8 -12.21 17.13 -15.51
C ARG A 8 -11.67 18.56 -15.45
N PRO A 9 -10.98 19.06 -16.49
CA PRO A 9 -10.58 20.46 -16.54
C PRO A 9 -11.80 21.35 -16.85
N ARG A 10 -12.00 22.42 -16.08
CA ARG A 10 -12.91 23.52 -16.43
C ARG A 10 -12.16 24.57 -17.25
N ALA A 11 -12.69 24.87 -18.43
CA ALA A 11 -12.26 25.97 -19.27
C ALA A 11 -12.35 27.32 -18.54
N SER A 12 -11.23 28.05 -18.51
CA SER A 12 -11.13 29.42 -18.04
C SER A 12 -11.67 30.39 -19.09
N ARG A 13 -12.71 31.17 -18.77
CA ARG A 13 -13.16 32.29 -19.61
C ARG A 13 -12.61 33.61 -19.10
N TRP A 14 -11.74 34.19 -19.91
CA TRP A 14 -11.17 35.52 -19.80
C TRP A 14 -12.21 36.61 -20.03
N PHE A 15 -12.11 37.68 -19.24
CA PHE A 15 -12.65 39.01 -19.53
C PHE A 15 -11.98 39.56 -20.80
N ARG A 16 -12.76 39.99 -21.80
CA ARG A 16 -12.38 41.09 -22.72
C ARG A 16 -13.62 41.69 -23.38
N ARG A 17 -13.85 42.98 -23.12
CA ARG A 17 -14.74 43.86 -23.87
C ARG A 17 -14.13 44.12 -25.26
N ARG A 18 -14.94 44.04 -26.32
CA ARG A 18 -14.91 44.97 -27.48
C ARG A 18 -16.15 44.74 -28.34
N CYS A 19 -16.86 45.83 -28.61
CA CYS A 19 -17.87 45.94 -29.66
C CYS A 19 -17.30 45.51 -31.01
N TRP A 20 -18.13 44.94 -31.88
CA TRP A 20 -18.22 45.31 -33.31
C TRP A 20 -19.54 44.77 -33.89
N ARG A 21 -20.22 45.59 -34.68
CA ARG A 21 -21.46 45.30 -35.41
C ARG A 21 -21.13 44.52 -36.69
N GLY A 22 -22.07 43.73 -37.21
CA GLY A 22 -22.07 43.30 -38.62
C GLY A 22 -22.41 41.83 -38.82
N ALA A 23 -23.50 41.59 -39.56
CA ALA A 23 -24.05 40.29 -39.89
C ALA A 23 -23.17 39.49 -40.86
N CYS A 24 -23.00 38.19 -40.61
CA CYS A 24 -22.89 37.18 -41.66
C CYS A 24 -23.16 35.79 -41.06
N ARG A 25 -24.35 35.23 -41.31
CA ARG A 25 -24.63 33.82 -41.05
C ARG A 25 -23.92 32.99 -42.12
N LYS A 26 -22.81 32.35 -41.76
CA LYS A 26 -22.29 31.17 -42.46
C LYS A 26 -22.32 30.01 -41.47
N ALA A 27 -23.03 28.95 -41.85
CA ALA A 27 -23.08 27.71 -41.11
C ALA A 27 -21.65 27.16 -40.99
N MET A 28 -21.10 27.17 -39.77
CA MET A 28 -19.91 26.40 -39.43
C MET A 28 -20.37 24.98 -39.13
N SER A 29 -19.97 24.05 -39.99
CA SER A 29 -19.94 22.62 -39.69
C SER A 29 -19.19 22.43 -38.37
N PRO A 30 -19.67 21.58 -37.43
CA PRO A 30 -18.90 21.30 -36.23
C PRO A 30 -17.57 20.65 -36.64
N GLU A 31 -16.45 21.26 -36.26
CA GLU A 31 -15.17 20.56 -36.21
C GLU A 31 -15.36 19.29 -35.37
N PRO A 32 -14.78 18.14 -35.77
CA PRO A 32 -14.82 16.95 -34.94
C PRO A 32 -14.21 17.30 -33.59
N ALA A 33 -15.00 17.17 -32.52
CA ALA A 33 -14.55 17.42 -31.17
C ALA A 33 -13.30 16.57 -30.93
N THR A 34 -12.16 17.22 -30.70
CA THR A 34 -10.95 16.56 -30.18
C THR A 34 -11.38 15.73 -28.98
N PRO A 35 -11.06 14.41 -28.92
CA PRO A 35 -11.47 13.58 -27.80
C PRO A 35 -11.00 14.25 -26.51
N THR A 36 -11.93 14.59 -25.64
CA THR A 36 -11.63 15.23 -24.36
C THR A 36 -10.81 14.25 -23.54
N ARG A 37 -9.52 14.55 -23.34
CA ARG A 37 -8.68 13.80 -22.39
C ARG A 37 -9.35 13.85 -21.01
N THR A 38 -9.50 12.68 -20.38
CA THR A 38 -9.97 12.57 -18.99
C THR A 38 -8.76 12.53 -18.06
N ASP A 39 -8.70 13.38 -17.02
CA ASP A 39 -7.61 13.31 -16.06
C ASP A 39 -7.86 12.15 -15.08
N VAL A 40 -6.89 11.26 -14.95
CA VAL A 40 -6.92 10.07 -14.08
C VAL A 40 -5.79 10.17 -13.06
N VAL A 41 -6.11 9.88 -11.81
CA VAL A 41 -5.20 9.86 -10.67
C VAL A 41 -5.28 8.49 -10.03
N LEU A 42 -4.22 7.71 -10.19
CA LEU A 42 -4.04 6.46 -9.46
C LEU A 42 -3.43 6.77 -8.09
N CYS A 43 -4.09 6.37 -7.01
CA CYS A 43 -3.64 6.54 -5.64
C CYS A 43 -3.46 5.18 -4.95
N TRP A 44 -2.24 4.88 -4.58
CA TRP A 44 -1.87 3.62 -3.93
C TRP A 44 -1.67 3.84 -2.44
N HIS A 45 -2.53 3.24 -1.61
CA HIS A 45 -2.40 3.30 -0.16
C HIS A 45 -1.58 2.12 0.38
N MET A 46 -0.36 2.42 0.83
CA MET A 46 0.58 1.46 1.41
C MET A 46 0.50 1.53 2.94
N HIS A 47 0.02 0.45 3.53
CA HIS A 47 -0.15 0.34 4.97
C HIS A 47 0.15 -1.08 5.44
N GLN A 48 0.75 -1.16 6.63
CA GLN A 48 0.77 -2.33 7.49
C GLN A 48 0.56 -1.88 8.95
N PRO A 49 -0.11 -2.70 9.77
CA PRO A 49 -0.09 -2.55 11.22
C PRO A 49 1.33 -2.49 11.79
N GLU A 50 1.47 -1.96 13.00
CA GLU A 50 2.71 -2.12 13.77
C GLU A 50 2.84 -3.58 14.22
N TYR A 51 3.72 -4.33 13.58
CA TYR A 51 3.97 -5.74 13.92
C TYR A 51 5.09 -5.91 14.94
N ARG A 52 5.84 -4.83 15.23
CA ARG A 52 6.89 -4.84 16.23
C ARG A 52 6.30 -4.60 17.61
N GLU A 53 6.56 -5.52 18.53
CA GLU A 53 6.18 -5.34 19.92
C GLU A 53 7.07 -4.26 20.58
N SER A 54 6.45 -3.24 21.18
CA SER A 54 7.18 -2.11 21.76
C SER A 54 8.14 -2.50 22.91
N ALA A 55 7.83 -3.57 23.65
CA ALA A 55 8.62 -3.99 24.81
C ALA A 55 9.87 -4.79 24.42
N SER A 56 9.71 -5.80 23.55
CA SER A 56 10.81 -6.68 23.14
C SER A 56 11.52 -6.24 21.87
N GLY A 57 10.89 -5.39 21.05
CA GLY A 57 11.35 -5.07 19.70
C GLY A 57 11.22 -6.23 18.71
N ARG A 58 10.61 -7.35 19.08
CA ARG A 58 10.42 -8.52 18.23
C ARG A 58 9.25 -8.32 17.28
N TYR A 59 9.37 -8.83 16.06
CA TYR A 59 8.28 -8.82 15.09
C TYR A 59 7.38 -10.03 15.29
N GLN A 60 6.07 -9.78 15.34
CA GLN A 60 5.06 -10.83 15.48
C GLN A 60 4.67 -11.43 14.13
N GLN A 61 4.83 -10.67 13.04
CA GLN A 61 4.47 -11.09 11.68
C GLN A 61 5.47 -10.54 10.65
N PRO A 62 5.80 -11.31 9.60
CA PRO A 62 6.80 -10.94 8.60
C PRO A 62 6.26 -10.01 7.49
N TRP A 63 5.02 -9.54 7.61
CA TRP A 63 4.29 -8.94 6.49
C TRP A 63 4.92 -7.66 5.95
N THR A 64 5.51 -6.83 6.81
CA THR A 64 6.14 -5.58 6.37
C THR A 64 7.27 -5.82 5.38
N TYR A 65 8.20 -6.73 5.68
CA TYR A 65 9.30 -6.97 4.75
C TYR A 65 8.88 -7.83 3.55
N LEU A 66 7.95 -8.78 3.72
CA LEU A 66 7.45 -9.59 2.60
C LEU A 66 6.73 -8.73 1.56
N HIS A 67 5.89 -7.79 1.99
CA HIS A 67 5.31 -6.79 1.08
C HIS A 67 6.35 -5.77 0.58
N GLY A 68 7.39 -5.49 1.38
CA GLY A 68 8.52 -4.67 0.96
C GLY A 68 9.25 -5.22 -0.25
N ILE A 69 9.68 -6.48 -0.21
CA ILE A 69 10.37 -7.16 -1.33
C ILE A 69 9.45 -7.50 -2.50
N LYS A 70 8.15 -7.25 -2.36
CA LYS A 70 7.14 -7.52 -3.39
C LYS A 70 6.49 -6.24 -3.86
N ASP A 71 5.41 -5.84 -3.20
CA ASP A 71 4.49 -4.80 -3.63
C ASP A 71 5.14 -3.43 -3.64
N TYR A 72 5.84 -3.03 -2.57
CA TYR A 72 6.40 -1.68 -2.49
C TYR A 72 7.54 -1.47 -3.49
N THR A 73 8.37 -2.50 -3.68
CA THR A 73 9.47 -2.52 -4.66
C THR A 73 8.95 -2.57 -6.10
N ASP A 74 7.98 -3.45 -6.41
CA ASP A 74 7.41 -3.58 -7.76
C ASP A 74 6.62 -2.34 -8.18
N MET A 75 5.89 -1.71 -7.25
CA MET A 75 5.14 -0.49 -7.56
C MET A 75 6.09 0.67 -7.93
N ALA A 76 7.24 0.80 -7.26
CA ALA A 76 8.25 1.78 -7.64
C ALA A 76 8.85 1.43 -9.01
N ALA A 77 9.20 0.16 -9.24
CA ALA A 77 9.77 -0.32 -10.50
C ALA A 77 8.83 -0.07 -11.70
N ALA A 78 7.53 -0.33 -11.53
CA ALA A 78 6.53 -0.12 -12.57
C ALA A 78 6.42 1.35 -12.96
N ILE A 79 6.47 2.27 -11.99
CA ILE A 79 6.50 3.71 -12.28
C ILE A 79 7.81 4.05 -12.97
N GLU A 80 8.96 3.65 -12.42
CA GLU A 80 10.29 3.94 -12.97
C GLU A 80 10.43 3.55 -14.44
N ALA A 81 9.92 2.38 -14.81
CA ALA A 81 9.96 1.83 -16.18
C ALA A 81 9.18 2.65 -17.22
N ILE A 82 8.24 3.50 -16.80
CA ILE A 82 7.40 4.31 -17.69
C ILE A 82 7.65 5.80 -17.38
N PRO A 83 8.51 6.50 -18.14
CA PRO A 83 8.94 7.87 -17.84
C PRO A 83 7.79 8.86 -17.57
N GLU A 84 6.70 8.73 -18.32
CA GLU A 84 5.52 9.59 -18.23
C GLU A 84 4.53 9.19 -17.14
N ALA A 85 4.67 8.01 -16.52
CA ALA A 85 3.75 7.53 -15.51
C ALA A 85 3.74 8.43 -14.28
N ARG A 86 2.53 8.73 -13.81
CA ARG A 86 2.30 9.53 -12.61
C ARG A 86 1.33 8.84 -11.68
N ALA A 87 1.58 8.94 -10.38
CA ALA A 87 0.69 8.39 -9.36
C ALA A 87 0.78 9.18 -8.06
N VAL A 88 -0.23 9.02 -7.23
CA VAL A 88 -0.16 9.37 -5.81
C VAL A 88 0.20 8.09 -5.06
N VAL A 89 1.19 8.16 -4.18
CA VAL A 89 1.55 7.05 -3.30
C VAL A 89 1.43 7.53 -1.86
N ASN A 90 0.64 6.81 -1.09
CA ASN A 90 0.38 7.11 0.30
C ASN A 90 1.08 6.09 1.18
N PHE A 91 1.78 6.57 2.22
CA PHE A 91 2.41 5.72 3.23
C PHE A 91 1.82 5.99 4.61
N SER A 92 1.52 4.93 5.37
CA SER A 92 1.36 5.08 6.82
C SER A 92 2.72 5.30 7.50
N PRO A 93 2.82 6.21 8.49
CA PRO A 93 4.07 6.46 9.21
C PRO A 93 4.67 5.21 9.87
N THR A 94 3.83 4.39 10.51
CA THR A 94 4.24 3.10 11.10
C THR A 94 4.86 2.14 10.09
N LEU A 95 4.44 2.18 8.82
CA LEU A 95 5.01 1.35 7.77
C LEU A 95 6.43 1.83 7.42
N LEU A 96 6.62 3.13 7.25
CA LEU A 96 7.94 3.71 6.96
C LEU A 96 8.96 3.37 8.05
N GLU A 97 8.55 3.48 9.31
CA GLU A 97 9.41 3.16 10.46
C GLU A 97 9.78 1.68 10.52
N GLN A 98 8.83 0.79 10.23
CA GLN A 98 9.13 -0.64 10.18
C GLN A 98 10.02 -1.00 8.98
N ILE A 99 9.81 -0.42 7.80
CA ILE A 99 10.69 -0.65 6.63
C ILE A 99 12.13 -0.23 6.95
N ASP A 100 12.31 0.97 7.52
CA ASP A 100 13.62 1.47 7.94
C ASP A 100 14.27 0.57 9.01
N ASP A 101 13.49 0.13 10.00
CA ASP A 101 14.00 -0.74 11.06
C ASP A 101 14.42 -2.11 10.52
N TYR A 102 13.60 -2.75 9.67
CA TYR A 102 14.00 -4.00 9.00
C TYR A 102 15.29 -3.82 8.19
N ALA A 103 15.41 -2.75 7.39
CA ALA A 103 16.59 -2.49 6.59
C ALA A 103 17.85 -2.33 7.48
N ARG A 104 17.75 -1.56 8.57
CA ARG A 104 18.86 -1.38 9.52
C ARG A 104 19.23 -2.68 10.25
N ARG A 105 18.25 -3.45 10.71
CA ARG A 105 18.46 -4.72 11.43
C ARG A 105 19.08 -5.79 10.53
N LEU A 106 18.60 -5.92 9.30
CA LEU A 106 19.20 -6.82 8.33
C LEU A 106 20.63 -6.43 8.00
N ARG A 107 20.92 -5.13 7.84
CA ARG A 107 22.30 -4.66 7.62
C ARG A 107 23.19 -4.95 8.82
N ALA A 108 22.69 -4.72 10.04
CA ALA A 108 23.42 -5.03 11.27
C ALA A 108 23.72 -6.53 11.41
N TYR A 109 22.78 -7.40 11.07
CA TYR A 109 23.02 -8.85 11.00
C TYR A 109 24.06 -9.20 9.94
N LEU A 110 23.94 -8.65 8.73
CA LEU A 110 24.88 -8.94 7.64
C LEU A 110 26.29 -8.46 8.01
N ASP A 111 26.45 -7.26 8.55
CA ASP A 111 27.77 -6.68 8.78
C ASP A 111 28.42 -7.15 10.09
N ARG A 112 27.61 -7.39 11.14
CA ARG A 112 28.09 -7.62 12.52
C ARG A 112 27.55 -8.88 13.19
N GLY A 113 26.63 -9.60 12.56
CA GLY A 113 26.03 -10.82 13.12
C GLY A 113 25.07 -10.56 14.28
N GLU A 114 24.49 -9.35 14.39
CA GLU A 114 23.47 -9.04 15.40
C GLU A 114 22.19 -9.89 15.23
N GLU A 115 21.47 -10.15 16.32
CA GLU A 115 20.23 -10.94 16.27
C GLU A 115 19.16 -10.25 15.41
N LEU A 116 18.49 -11.07 14.57
CA LEU A 116 17.33 -10.63 13.80
C LEU A 116 16.05 -10.74 14.67
N PRO A 117 15.33 -9.63 14.89
CA PRO A 117 14.14 -9.62 15.76
C PRO A 117 12.91 -10.29 15.13
N ASP A 118 12.94 -10.56 13.82
CA ASP A 118 11.89 -11.28 13.10
C ASP A 118 12.19 -12.79 13.10
N PRO A 119 11.29 -13.63 13.64
CA PRO A 119 11.53 -15.07 13.73
C PRO A 119 11.77 -15.76 12.39
N VAL A 120 11.12 -15.30 11.32
CA VAL A 120 11.22 -15.95 9.99
C VAL A 120 12.58 -15.65 9.37
N LEU A 121 13.03 -14.40 9.47
CA LEU A 121 14.38 -14.02 9.05
C LEU A 121 15.45 -14.67 9.94
N ALA A 122 15.20 -14.80 11.24
CA ALA A 122 16.10 -15.48 12.17
C ALA A 122 16.26 -16.97 11.84
N TRP A 123 15.18 -17.67 11.49
CA TRP A 123 15.26 -19.06 11.02
C TRP A 123 16.04 -19.18 9.70
N LEU A 124 15.82 -18.26 8.75
CA LEU A 124 16.58 -18.25 7.49
C LEU A 124 18.10 -18.06 7.75
N ALA A 125 18.43 -17.20 8.70
CA ALA A 125 19.79 -16.85 9.14
C ALA A 125 20.50 -17.90 10.02
N ALA A 126 19.74 -18.84 10.60
CA ALA A 126 20.26 -19.74 11.62
C ALA A 126 21.35 -20.67 11.06
N GLU A 127 22.41 -20.92 11.84
CA GLU A 127 23.40 -21.94 11.47
C GLU A 127 22.78 -23.34 11.51
N GLN A 128 21.99 -23.58 12.55
CA GLN A 128 21.21 -24.79 12.76
C GLN A 128 19.81 -24.39 13.21
N LEU A 129 18.79 -25.06 12.68
CA LEU A 129 17.42 -24.85 13.10
C LEU A 129 17.13 -25.66 14.36
N PRO A 130 16.31 -25.13 15.30
CA PRO A 130 15.89 -25.90 16.46
C PRO A 130 15.29 -27.26 16.06
N ALA A 131 15.75 -28.32 16.71
CA ALA A 131 15.30 -29.69 16.43
C ALA A 131 13.96 -30.02 17.11
N ASP A 132 13.41 -29.11 17.92
CA ASP A 132 12.14 -29.34 18.60
C ASP A 132 10.98 -29.42 17.59
N PRO A 133 10.08 -30.42 17.72
CA PRO A 133 8.98 -30.62 16.78
C PRO A 133 8.05 -29.41 16.63
N GLU A 134 7.84 -28.65 17.71
CA GLU A 134 6.95 -27.49 17.71
C GLU A 134 7.49 -26.37 16.80
N THR A 135 8.78 -26.05 16.91
CA THR A 135 9.43 -25.06 16.04
C THR A 135 9.47 -25.54 14.60
N ARG A 136 9.75 -26.82 14.35
CA ARG A 136 9.70 -27.40 13.00
C ARG A 136 8.31 -27.30 12.39
N ALA A 137 7.25 -27.58 13.17
CA ALA A 137 5.86 -27.38 12.74
C ALA A 137 5.55 -25.91 12.43
N ARG A 138 6.06 -24.97 13.23
CA ARG A 138 5.90 -23.53 12.99
C ARG A 138 6.61 -23.06 11.72
N ILE A 139 7.82 -23.56 11.44
CA ILE A 139 8.54 -23.27 10.20
C ILE A 139 7.76 -23.81 8.99
N ALA A 140 7.29 -25.06 9.06
CA ALA A 140 6.47 -25.65 8.02
C ALA A 140 5.19 -24.84 7.77
N ALA A 141 4.48 -24.48 8.84
CA ALA A 141 3.28 -23.65 8.77
C ALA A 141 3.58 -22.27 8.15
N GLN A 142 4.67 -21.62 8.54
CA GLN A 142 5.09 -20.35 7.95
C GLN A 142 5.42 -20.50 6.46
N GLY A 143 6.11 -21.56 6.06
CA GLY A 143 6.40 -21.88 4.67
C GLY A 143 5.15 -22.05 3.80
N LEU A 144 3.99 -22.31 4.39
CA LEU A 144 2.69 -22.40 3.71
C LEU A 144 1.89 -21.08 3.70
N ARG A 145 2.37 -20.01 4.36
CA ARG A 145 1.69 -18.71 4.41
C ARG A 145 1.99 -17.87 3.17
N ALA A 146 1.57 -18.38 2.02
CA ALA A 146 1.67 -17.71 0.72
C ALA A 146 0.43 -18.05 -0.11
N ASN A 147 0.11 -17.23 -1.12
CA ASN A 147 -1.03 -17.53 -2.00
C ASN A 147 -0.75 -18.81 -2.81
N GLU A 148 -1.68 -19.77 -2.72
CA GLU A 148 -1.52 -21.10 -3.33
C GLU A 148 -1.25 -21.04 -4.83
N LEU A 149 -2.09 -20.31 -5.57
CA LEU A 149 -2.01 -20.30 -7.03
C LEU A 149 -0.89 -19.39 -7.55
N ARG A 150 -0.74 -18.21 -6.94
CA ARG A 150 0.13 -17.15 -7.48
C ARG A 150 1.58 -17.25 -7.01
N LEU A 151 1.81 -17.84 -5.83
CA LEU A 151 3.14 -17.92 -5.22
C LEU A 151 3.63 -19.37 -5.10
N ILE A 152 2.82 -20.28 -4.55
CA ILE A 152 3.26 -21.66 -4.29
C ILE A 152 3.29 -22.50 -5.58
N ALA A 153 2.13 -22.69 -6.21
CA ALA A 153 1.97 -23.52 -7.40
C ALA A 153 2.72 -22.98 -8.63
N ARG A 154 3.05 -21.69 -8.64
CA ARG A 154 3.82 -21.04 -9.71
C ARG A 154 5.22 -21.63 -9.85
N PHE A 155 5.83 -22.14 -8.78
CA PHE A 155 7.20 -22.64 -8.79
C PHE A 155 7.25 -24.12 -8.40
N ALA A 156 7.59 -24.98 -9.37
CA ALA A 156 7.58 -26.43 -9.16
C ALA A 156 8.41 -26.92 -7.94
N PRO A 157 9.62 -26.38 -7.66
CA PRO A 157 10.36 -26.77 -6.46
C PRO A 157 9.63 -26.38 -5.17
N TYR A 158 9.06 -25.16 -5.09
CA TYR A 158 8.30 -24.71 -3.93
C TYR A 158 7.02 -25.53 -3.74
N ALA A 159 6.29 -25.82 -4.82
CA ALA A 159 5.07 -26.63 -4.77
C ALA A 159 5.33 -28.04 -4.20
N ARG A 160 6.47 -28.67 -4.54
CA ARG A 160 6.87 -29.96 -3.98
C ARG A 160 7.16 -29.87 -2.47
N LEU A 161 7.92 -28.85 -2.04
CA LEU A 161 8.22 -28.62 -0.63
C LEU A 161 6.95 -28.32 0.18
N ALA A 162 6.05 -27.51 -0.37
CA ALA A 162 4.77 -27.19 0.23
C ALA A 162 3.85 -28.42 0.36
N ALA A 163 3.87 -29.35 -0.61
CA ALA A 163 3.11 -30.59 -0.50
C ALA A 163 3.56 -31.44 0.71
N LEU A 164 4.88 -31.59 0.90
CA LEU A 164 5.44 -32.28 2.06
C LEU A 164 5.13 -31.53 3.37
N ALA A 165 5.23 -30.20 3.37
CA ALA A 165 4.89 -29.39 4.55
C ALA A 165 3.41 -29.53 4.94
N ARG A 166 2.49 -29.68 3.97
CA ARG A 166 1.07 -29.94 4.24
C ARG A 166 0.86 -31.32 4.86
N GLN A 167 1.51 -32.34 4.31
CA GLN A 167 1.45 -33.68 4.91
C GLN A 167 1.94 -33.65 6.36
N ALA A 168 3.05 -32.97 6.64
CA ALA A 168 3.57 -32.82 8.00
C ALA A 168 2.70 -31.96 8.92
N LYS A 169 1.85 -31.10 8.37
CA LYS A 169 0.84 -30.34 9.12
C LYS A 169 -0.35 -31.22 9.51
N ASP A 170 -0.76 -32.13 8.62
CA ASP A 170 -1.87 -33.04 8.84
C ASP A 170 -1.47 -34.24 9.73
N ASP A 171 -0.21 -34.66 9.65
CA ASP A 171 0.39 -35.70 10.50
C ASP A 171 1.77 -35.24 11.02
N ALA A 172 1.79 -34.79 12.28
CA ALA A 172 3.00 -34.37 12.96
C ALA A 172 4.04 -35.50 13.12
N GLY A 173 3.62 -36.77 12.99
CA GLY A 173 4.52 -37.93 12.98
C GLY A 173 5.49 -37.96 11.80
N ILE A 174 5.23 -37.17 10.75
CA ILE A 174 6.11 -37.02 9.58
C ILE A 174 7.29 -36.08 9.87
N LEU A 175 7.12 -35.09 10.77
CA LEU A 175 8.14 -34.06 11.03
C LEU A 175 9.54 -34.62 11.36
N PRO A 176 9.70 -35.68 12.19
CA PRO A 176 11.02 -36.25 12.48
C PRO A 176 11.74 -36.86 11.27
N TYR A 177 11.02 -37.19 10.19
CA TYR A 177 11.60 -37.75 8.97
C TYR A 177 12.05 -36.66 7.98
N LEU A 178 11.68 -35.40 8.21
CA LEU A 178 12.09 -34.29 7.37
C LEU A 178 13.46 -33.77 7.81
N SER A 179 14.40 -33.75 6.87
CA SER A 179 15.75 -33.27 7.14
C SER A 179 15.77 -31.77 7.45
N GLU A 180 16.82 -31.30 8.10
CA GLU A 180 16.98 -29.86 8.31
C GLU A 180 17.02 -29.07 7.00
N GLN A 181 17.67 -29.62 5.97
CA GLN A 181 17.74 -29.01 4.64
C GLN A 181 16.36 -28.76 4.03
N PHE A 182 15.38 -29.65 4.28
CA PHE A 182 14.00 -29.43 3.82
C PHE A 182 13.42 -28.11 4.36
N PHE A 183 13.64 -27.82 5.64
CA PHE A 183 13.11 -26.59 6.25
C PHE A 183 13.83 -25.34 5.74
N PHE A 184 15.14 -25.42 5.51
CA PHE A 184 15.88 -24.33 4.88
C PHE A 184 15.42 -24.08 3.44
N ASP A 185 15.25 -25.13 2.64
CA ASP A 185 14.75 -25.01 1.26
C ASP A 185 13.34 -24.43 1.23
N LEU A 186 12.47 -24.85 2.15
CA LEU A 186 11.12 -24.30 2.29
C LEU A 186 11.15 -22.82 2.65
N LEU A 187 12.01 -22.41 3.59
CA LEU A 187 12.19 -21.02 3.96
C LEU A 187 12.73 -20.20 2.78
N VAL A 188 13.75 -20.66 2.08
CA VAL A 188 14.30 -19.95 0.91
C VAL A 188 13.22 -19.77 -0.16
N TRP A 189 12.47 -20.82 -0.49
CA TRP A 189 11.39 -20.73 -1.47
C TRP A 189 10.24 -19.84 -1.05
N HIS A 190 9.88 -19.83 0.24
CA HIS A 190 8.92 -18.89 0.76
C HIS A 190 9.33 -17.45 0.41
N HIS A 191 10.58 -17.07 0.68
CA HIS A 191 11.08 -15.73 0.39
C HIS A 191 11.21 -15.46 -1.12
N LEU A 192 11.76 -16.40 -1.91
CA LEU A 192 11.91 -16.26 -3.36
C LEU A 192 10.54 -16.12 -4.07
N ALA A 193 9.53 -16.85 -3.60
CA ALA A 193 8.19 -16.72 -4.13
C ALA A 193 7.60 -15.33 -3.83
N TRP A 194 7.85 -14.81 -2.62
CA TRP A 194 7.46 -13.46 -2.23
C TRP A 194 8.22 -12.35 -2.97
N CYS A 195 9.44 -12.57 -3.47
CA CYS A 195 10.13 -11.58 -4.29
C CYS A 195 9.24 -11.12 -5.46
N GLY A 196 9.10 -9.80 -5.59
CA GLY A 196 8.37 -9.16 -6.68
C GLY A 196 8.96 -9.47 -8.05
N GLU A 197 8.19 -9.20 -9.11
CA GLU A 197 8.64 -9.44 -10.47
C GLU A 197 9.89 -8.62 -10.82
N SER A 198 10.00 -7.40 -10.28
CA SER A 198 11.19 -6.56 -10.49
C SER A 198 12.46 -7.16 -9.89
N LEU A 199 12.39 -7.79 -8.72
CA LEU A 199 13.53 -8.49 -8.13
C LEU A 199 13.83 -9.81 -8.86
N ARG A 200 12.80 -10.58 -9.23
CA ARG A 200 12.99 -11.85 -9.94
C ARG A 200 13.63 -11.69 -11.32
N THR A 201 13.33 -10.59 -12.00
CA THR A 201 13.84 -10.31 -13.34
C THR A 201 15.09 -9.45 -13.34
N GLY A 202 15.24 -8.54 -12.36
CA GLY A 202 16.30 -7.55 -12.31
C GLY A 202 17.46 -7.83 -11.35
N ASP A 203 17.36 -8.82 -10.45
CA ASP A 203 18.44 -9.19 -9.53
C ASP A 203 19.00 -10.58 -9.85
N ASP A 204 20.26 -10.62 -10.32
CA ASP A 204 20.94 -11.87 -10.70
C ASP A 204 21.07 -12.85 -9.53
N ARG A 205 21.14 -12.37 -8.29
CA ARG A 205 21.23 -13.22 -7.09
C ARG A 205 19.95 -14.01 -6.92
N VAL A 206 18.79 -13.36 -7.12
CA VAL A 206 17.48 -14.02 -7.06
C VAL A 206 17.35 -15.05 -8.17
N ARG A 207 17.74 -14.69 -9.40
CA ARG A 207 17.72 -15.60 -10.56
C ARG A 207 18.56 -16.85 -10.32
N LEU A 208 19.77 -16.69 -9.77
CA LEU A 208 20.68 -17.80 -9.46
C LEU A 208 20.05 -18.76 -8.43
N LEU A 209 19.52 -18.23 -7.33
CA LEU A 209 18.87 -19.03 -6.29
C LEU A 209 17.63 -19.77 -6.83
N MET A 210 16.80 -19.10 -7.64
CA MET A 210 15.64 -19.73 -8.26
C MET A 210 16.02 -20.85 -9.23
N ALA A 211 17.11 -20.67 -10.00
CA ALA A 211 17.60 -21.67 -10.95
C ALA A 211 18.15 -22.92 -10.26
N GLN A 212 18.79 -22.77 -9.10
CA GLN A 212 19.32 -23.89 -8.31
C GLN A 212 18.22 -24.85 -7.81
N GLY A 213 17.08 -24.31 -7.39
CA GLY A 213 15.92 -25.11 -7.02
C GLY A 213 15.92 -25.68 -5.61
N THR A 214 16.96 -26.32 -5.11
CA THR A 214 17.01 -26.92 -3.75
C THR A 214 18.43 -27.01 -3.22
N GLY A 215 18.60 -27.45 -1.97
CA GLY A 215 19.90 -27.67 -1.36
C GLY A 215 20.62 -26.36 -1.06
N PHE A 216 19.90 -25.36 -0.58
CA PHE A 216 20.48 -24.04 -0.29
C PHE A 216 21.40 -24.09 0.91
N ASP A 217 22.66 -23.73 0.71
CA ASP A 217 23.66 -23.67 1.76
C ASP A 217 23.55 -22.37 2.60
N ARG A 218 24.46 -22.19 3.56
CA ARG A 218 24.50 -21.02 4.42
C ARG A 218 24.76 -19.72 3.65
N ASP A 219 25.68 -19.74 2.70
CA ASP A 219 26.09 -18.55 1.96
C ASP A 219 24.97 -18.08 1.02
N GLN A 220 24.23 -19.02 0.46
CA GLN A 220 23.05 -18.77 -0.37
C GLN A 220 21.87 -18.21 0.43
N ARG A 221 21.64 -18.70 1.65
CA ARG A 221 20.66 -18.11 2.57
C ARG A 221 21.05 -16.70 2.99
N ARG A 222 22.34 -16.48 3.26
CA ARG A 222 22.89 -15.14 3.54
C ARG A 222 22.80 -14.20 2.33
N LEU A 223 22.97 -14.72 1.12
CA LEU A 223 22.77 -13.97 -0.13
C LEU A 223 21.32 -13.52 -0.27
N LEU A 224 20.35 -14.39 0.05
CA LEU A 224 18.93 -14.02 0.05
C LEU A 224 18.61 -12.95 1.09
N LEU A 225 19.20 -13.03 2.29
CA LEU A 225 19.07 -11.98 3.31
C LEU A 225 19.64 -10.63 2.81
N ALA A 226 20.74 -10.65 2.05
CA ALA A 226 21.29 -9.45 1.42
C ALA A 226 20.35 -8.85 0.36
N VAL A 227 19.72 -9.69 -0.48
CA VAL A 227 18.69 -9.23 -1.42
C VAL A 227 17.54 -8.55 -0.68
N ILE A 228 17.04 -9.15 0.40
CA ILE A 228 15.96 -8.57 1.20
C ILE A 228 16.40 -7.23 1.80
N ALA A 229 17.61 -7.17 2.37
CA ALA A 229 18.16 -5.94 2.95
C ALA A 229 18.25 -4.80 1.93
N ASP A 230 18.79 -5.09 0.73
CA ASP A 230 18.96 -4.12 -0.34
C ASP A 230 17.62 -3.62 -0.87
N ALA A 231 16.66 -4.53 -1.07
CA ALA A 231 15.32 -4.19 -1.53
C ALA A 231 14.63 -3.22 -0.55
N LEU A 232 14.62 -3.53 0.76
CA LEU A 232 14.00 -2.67 1.77
C LEU A 232 14.70 -1.32 1.90
N ALA A 233 16.04 -1.31 1.92
CA ALA A 233 16.82 -0.08 1.99
C ALA A 233 16.56 0.83 0.77
N GLY A 234 16.23 0.25 -0.38
CA GLY A 234 15.92 0.97 -1.61
C GLY A 234 14.52 1.58 -1.67
N ILE A 235 13.53 1.12 -0.88
CA ILE A 235 12.13 1.55 -1.02
C ILE A 235 11.99 3.07 -0.84
N ILE A 236 12.38 3.60 0.33
CA ILE A 236 12.17 5.01 0.68
C ILE A 236 12.95 5.94 -0.26
N PRO A 237 14.24 5.71 -0.56
CA PRO A 237 15.00 6.52 -1.52
C PRO A 237 14.38 6.54 -2.92
N ARG A 238 13.88 5.41 -3.43
CA ARG A 238 13.25 5.35 -4.77
C ARG A 238 11.99 6.20 -4.84
N TYR A 239 11.10 6.10 -3.85
CA TYR A 239 9.92 6.95 -3.79
C TYR A 239 10.25 8.43 -3.60
N ARG A 240 11.30 8.76 -2.83
CA ARG A 240 11.78 10.14 -2.72
C ARG A 240 12.26 10.68 -4.07
N ALA A 241 13.09 9.93 -4.80
CA ALA A 241 13.58 10.33 -6.11
C ALA A 241 12.43 10.51 -7.13
N LEU A 242 11.45 9.59 -7.13
CA LEU A 242 10.25 9.72 -7.97
C LEU A 242 9.43 10.97 -7.63
N ALA A 243 9.39 11.37 -6.37
CA ALA A 243 8.70 12.60 -5.94
C ALA A 243 9.47 13.87 -6.33
N GLU A 244 10.79 13.88 -6.16
CA GLU A 244 11.66 14.98 -6.61
C GLU A 244 11.58 15.21 -8.13
N GLN A 245 11.37 14.14 -8.90
CA GLN A 245 11.13 14.18 -10.35
C GLN A 245 9.69 14.63 -10.72
N GLY A 246 8.80 14.82 -9.76
CA GLY A 246 7.39 15.16 -10.00
C GLY A 246 6.56 14.03 -10.62
N ARG A 247 7.05 12.78 -10.57
CA ARG A 247 6.35 11.60 -11.08
C ARG A 247 5.42 11.00 -10.03
N VAL A 248 5.80 11.09 -8.76
CA VAL A 248 4.96 10.64 -7.65
C VAL A 248 4.63 11.79 -6.73
N GLU A 249 3.34 11.99 -6.44
CA GLU A 249 2.97 12.77 -5.26
C GLU A 249 2.92 11.85 -4.04
N LEU A 250 3.71 12.16 -3.01
CA LEU A 250 3.72 11.42 -1.77
C LEU A 250 2.74 12.04 -0.76
N SER A 251 1.88 11.20 -0.20
CA SER A 251 0.92 11.57 0.85
C SER A 251 1.08 10.68 2.08
N VAL A 252 0.44 11.08 3.19
CA VAL A 252 0.56 10.38 4.47
C VAL A 252 -0.81 10.01 5.04
N THR A 253 -0.86 9.01 5.90
CA THR A 253 -2.02 8.69 6.76
C THR A 253 -1.73 9.09 8.21
N PRO A 254 -2.73 9.37 9.06
CA PRO A 254 -2.49 9.64 10.48
C PRO A 254 -1.65 8.52 11.13
N TYR A 255 -0.80 8.89 12.11
CA TYR A 255 0.38 8.13 12.51
C TYR A 255 0.17 6.63 12.71
N SER A 256 -0.73 6.22 13.59
CA SER A 256 -1.01 4.82 13.91
C SER A 256 -2.23 4.26 13.16
N HIS A 257 -2.58 4.84 12.02
CA HIS A 257 -3.77 4.49 11.24
C HIS A 257 -5.10 4.52 12.04
N PRO A 258 -5.37 5.50 12.92
CA PRO A 258 -6.65 5.58 13.64
C PRO A 258 -7.80 6.02 12.74
N ILE A 259 -9.02 5.59 13.06
CA ILE A 259 -10.25 6.15 12.49
C ILE A 259 -10.51 7.51 13.13
N LEU A 260 -10.07 8.59 12.45
CA LEU A 260 -10.12 9.96 12.99
C LEU A 260 -11.51 10.39 13.50
N PRO A 261 -12.62 10.14 12.78
CA PRO A 261 -13.95 10.48 13.30
C PRO A 261 -14.23 9.89 14.68
N LEU A 262 -13.90 8.62 14.90
CA LEU A 262 -14.14 7.93 16.17
C LEU A 262 -13.18 8.37 17.29
N LEU A 263 -11.98 8.82 16.94
CA LEU A 263 -11.11 9.48 17.94
C LEU A 263 -11.71 10.80 18.39
N LEU A 264 -12.33 11.57 17.49
CA LEU A 264 -12.92 12.86 17.80
C LEU A 264 -14.21 12.69 18.60
N ASP A 265 -15.11 11.86 18.10
CA ASP A 265 -16.40 11.61 18.70
C ASP A 265 -16.94 10.23 18.25
N LEU A 266 -17.25 9.36 19.22
CA LEU A 266 -17.84 8.06 18.92
C LEU A 266 -19.25 8.20 18.33
N GLU A 267 -19.97 9.30 18.61
CA GLU A 267 -21.27 9.56 18.00
C GLU A 267 -21.21 9.75 16.48
N SER A 268 -20.04 10.12 15.94
CA SER A 268 -19.84 10.23 14.49
C SER A 268 -20.11 8.92 13.73
N ALA A 269 -20.03 7.76 14.40
CA ALA A 269 -20.41 6.49 13.80
C ALA A 269 -21.88 6.46 13.32
N ARG A 270 -22.77 7.21 13.99
CA ARG A 270 -24.19 7.30 13.62
C ARG A 270 -24.44 8.07 12.33
N GLU A 271 -23.49 8.90 11.89
CA GLU A 271 -23.55 9.55 10.57
C GLU A 271 -23.53 8.52 9.44
N ALA A 272 -22.85 7.39 9.64
CA ALA A 272 -22.82 6.27 8.69
C ALA A 272 -23.87 5.19 9.01
N ALA A 273 -24.15 4.93 10.28
CA ALA A 273 -25.07 3.91 10.75
C ALA A 273 -25.97 4.44 11.88
N PRO A 274 -27.11 5.08 11.56
CA PRO A 274 -27.94 5.79 12.55
C PRO A 274 -28.37 4.95 13.75
N ASP A 275 -28.68 3.66 13.52
CA ASP A 275 -29.20 2.75 14.54
C ASP A 275 -28.08 2.02 15.33
N LEU A 276 -26.82 2.42 15.15
CA LEU A 276 -25.69 1.78 15.81
C LEU A 276 -25.73 2.04 17.32
N SER A 277 -25.68 0.95 18.10
CA SER A 277 -25.51 1.02 19.55
C SER A 277 -24.07 1.40 19.86
N LEU A 278 -23.90 2.49 20.62
CA LEU A 278 -22.59 3.05 20.96
C LEU A 278 -22.28 2.82 22.45
N PRO A 279 -20.99 2.70 22.81
CA PRO A 279 -20.61 2.71 24.22
C PRO A 279 -20.95 4.06 24.85
N HIS A 280 -21.34 4.06 26.13
CA HIS A 280 -21.67 5.27 26.90
C HIS A 280 -20.41 6.01 27.38
N CYS A 281 -19.46 6.28 26.49
CA CYS A 281 -18.25 7.03 26.82
C CYS A 281 -17.81 7.92 25.66
N HIS A 282 -17.04 8.95 25.99
CA HIS A 282 -16.27 9.71 25.00
C HIS A 282 -14.86 9.14 24.90
N TYR A 283 -14.24 9.31 23.74
CA TYR A 283 -12.83 8.95 23.59
C TYR A 283 -11.96 9.90 24.43
N PRO A 284 -11.20 9.42 25.43
CA PRO A 284 -10.49 10.30 26.35
C PRO A 284 -9.42 11.15 25.65
N GLY A 285 -9.60 12.47 25.64
CA GLY A 285 -8.68 13.40 24.97
C GLY A 285 -8.72 13.33 23.45
N GLY A 286 -9.87 12.97 22.87
CA GLY A 286 -10.08 12.71 21.45
C GLY A 286 -9.44 13.71 20.49
N GLU A 287 -9.80 14.99 20.58
CA GLU A 287 -9.25 16.03 19.69
C GLU A 287 -7.73 16.16 19.82
N ALA A 288 -7.21 16.20 21.05
CA ALA A 288 -5.77 16.32 21.30
C ALA A 288 -5.01 15.13 20.69
N ARG A 289 -5.55 13.91 20.81
CA ARG A 289 -4.95 12.70 20.25
C ARG A 289 -5.07 12.65 18.72
N ALA A 290 -6.21 13.05 18.15
CA ALA A 290 -6.36 13.15 16.70
C ALA A 290 -5.38 14.18 16.09
N ARG A 291 -5.17 15.30 16.78
CA ARG A 291 -4.17 16.31 16.39
C ARG A 291 -2.75 15.77 16.49
N ASP A 292 -2.41 15.09 17.59
CA ASP A 292 -1.11 14.42 17.77
C ASP A 292 -0.83 13.41 16.65
N GLN A 293 -1.83 12.60 16.27
CA GLN A 293 -1.73 11.63 15.17
C GLN A 293 -1.39 12.29 13.82
N LEU A 294 -2.00 13.44 13.52
CA LEU A 294 -1.71 14.21 12.30
C LEU A 294 -0.33 14.86 12.36
N MET A 295 0.03 15.46 13.49
CA MET A 295 1.32 16.15 13.65
C MET A 295 2.50 15.16 13.63
N ARG A 296 2.38 14.01 14.30
CA ARG A 296 3.36 12.92 14.23
C ARG A 296 3.50 12.37 12.83
N ALA A 297 2.39 12.18 12.11
CA ALA A 297 2.43 11.73 10.73
C ALA A 297 3.25 12.68 9.85
N ARG A 298 3.03 13.99 9.97
CA ARG A 298 3.83 15.00 9.25
C ARG A 298 5.31 14.95 9.64
N ALA A 299 5.61 14.81 10.93
CA ALA A 299 6.99 14.75 11.41
C ALA A 299 7.74 13.53 10.87
N VAL A 300 7.15 12.33 10.98
CA VAL A 300 7.73 11.08 10.48
C VAL A 300 7.88 11.11 8.97
N PHE A 301 6.86 11.57 8.24
CA PHE A 301 6.93 11.70 6.79
C PHE A 301 8.06 12.65 6.38
N THR A 302 8.16 13.82 7.02
CA THR A 302 9.23 14.80 6.71
C THR A 302 10.62 14.23 7.02
N ARG A 303 10.78 13.44 8.09
CA ARG A 303 12.03 12.74 8.40
C ARG A 303 12.46 11.82 7.26
N PHE A 304 11.52 11.07 6.67
CA PHE A 304 11.83 10.09 5.62
C PHE A 304 11.89 10.65 4.20
N PHE A 305 11.17 11.72 3.89
CA PHE A 305 11.09 12.25 2.52
C PHE A 305 11.67 13.66 2.36
N GLY A 306 12.07 14.32 3.46
CA GLY A 306 12.68 15.65 3.43
C GLY A 306 11.71 16.81 3.14
N ALA A 307 10.46 16.52 2.82
CA ALA A 307 9.41 17.51 2.56
C ALA A 307 8.14 17.19 3.34
N ALA A 308 7.36 18.22 3.68
CA ALA A 308 6.07 18.03 4.32
C ALA A 308 5.03 17.47 3.33
N PRO A 309 4.17 16.51 3.74
CA PRO A 309 3.16 15.94 2.86
C PRO A 309 2.07 16.97 2.54
N ALA A 310 1.65 17.02 1.27
CA ALA A 310 0.54 17.86 0.83
C ALA A 310 -0.83 17.24 1.13
N GLY A 311 -0.91 15.92 1.01
CA GLY A 311 -2.14 15.13 1.16
C GLY A 311 -2.18 14.31 2.42
N CYS A 312 -3.39 14.17 2.97
CA CYS A 312 -3.70 13.21 4.03
C CYS A 312 -4.72 12.20 3.49
N TRP A 313 -4.35 10.92 3.42
CA TRP A 313 -5.32 9.85 3.24
C TRP A 313 -5.76 9.36 4.63
N PRO A 314 -6.96 9.70 5.12
CA PRO A 314 -7.44 9.24 6.42
C PRO A 314 -7.61 7.71 6.38
N SER A 315 -7.36 7.07 7.52
CA SER A 315 -7.48 5.62 7.69
C SER A 315 -8.84 5.13 7.21
N GLU A 316 -8.85 4.10 6.36
CA GLU A 316 -10.06 3.55 5.71
C GLU A 316 -10.90 4.56 4.92
N GLY A 317 -10.33 5.72 4.55
CA GLY A 317 -11.09 6.80 3.92
C GLY A 317 -12.12 7.44 4.86
N ALA A 318 -12.03 7.22 6.16
CA ALA A 318 -13.03 7.68 7.12
C ALA A 318 -12.96 9.21 7.32
N LEU A 319 -14.08 9.89 7.06
CA LEU A 319 -14.22 11.34 7.24
C LEU A 319 -15.53 11.67 7.95
N SER A 320 -15.46 12.71 8.78
CA SER A 320 -16.58 13.51 9.30
C SER A 320 -16.25 14.98 9.07
N GLU A 321 -17.22 15.88 9.23
CA GLU A 321 -16.98 17.32 9.10
C GLU A 321 -15.84 17.79 10.04
N ALA A 322 -15.87 17.32 11.29
CA ALA A 322 -14.84 17.62 12.28
C ALA A 322 -13.45 17.10 11.86
N ALA A 323 -13.38 15.88 11.30
CA ALA A 323 -12.13 15.31 10.81
C ALA A 323 -11.54 16.12 9.65
N VAL A 324 -12.36 16.55 8.69
CA VAL A 324 -11.90 17.38 7.56
C VAL A 324 -11.36 18.74 8.03
N LYS A 325 -12.05 19.39 8.98
CA LYS A 325 -11.58 20.64 9.58
C LYS A 325 -10.25 20.45 10.30
N LEU A 326 -10.09 19.37 11.06
CA LEU A 326 -8.84 19.08 11.77
C LEU A 326 -7.68 18.79 10.81
N ILE A 327 -7.93 18.04 9.72
CA ILE A 327 -6.95 17.80 8.65
C ILE A 327 -6.50 19.14 8.02
N GLY A 328 -7.44 20.05 7.73
CA GLY A 328 -7.13 21.39 7.23
C GLY A 328 -6.29 22.22 8.22
N ALA A 329 -6.69 22.24 9.48
CA ALA A 329 -5.95 22.93 10.55
C ALA A 329 -4.55 22.36 10.77
N ALA A 330 -4.36 21.07 10.49
CA ALA A 330 -3.04 20.42 10.49
C ALA A 330 -2.20 20.75 9.25
N GLY A 331 -2.68 21.59 8.33
CA GLY A 331 -1.92 22.13 7.20
C GLY A 331 -1.91 21.27 5.92
N PHE A 332 -2.78 20.26 5.83
CA PHE A 332 -2.94 19.47 4.60
C PHE A 332 -3.77 20.23 3.57
N ARG A 333 -3.40 20.11 2.29
CA ARG A 333 -4.07 20.79 1.17
C ARG A 333 -5.19 19.96 0.56
N TRP A 334 -5.10 18.64 0.68
CA TRP A 334 -6.14 17.74 0.22
C TRP A 334 -6.30 16.50 1.10
N THR A 335 -7.48 15.90 1.02
CA THR A 335 -7.85 14.63 1.64
C THR A 335 -8.69 13.80 0.67
N ALA A 336 -8.85 12.50 0.95
CA ALA A 336 -9.62 11.61 0.10
C ALA A 336 -10.50 10.63 0.89
N SER A 337 -11.58 10.16 0.26
CA SER A 337 -12.52 9.19 0.82
C SER A 337 -13.23 8.40 -0.29
N GLY A 338 -14.14 7.50 0.08
CA GLY A 338 -14.93 6.67 -0.85
C GLY A 338 -16.24 7.35 -1.29
N GLN A 339 -16.80 6.88 -2.41
CA GLN A 339 -18.06 7.38 -2.96
C GLN A 339 -19.23 7.24 -1.98
N ALA A 340 -19.22 6.20 -1.14
CA ALA A 340 -20.24 6.02 -0.09
C ALA A 340 -20.29 7.19 0.90
N VAL A 341 -19.14 7.74 1.30
CA VAL A 341 -19.08 8.90 2.20
C VAL A 341 -19.70 10.11 1.53
N LEU A 342 -19.31 10.43 0.29
CA LEU A 342 -19.90 11.54 -0.47
C LEU A 342 -21.42 11.41 -0.60
N ARG A 343 -21.92 10.21 -0.91
CA ARG A 343 -23.36 9.95 -1.03
C ARG A 343 -24.12 10.21 0.28
N ASN A 344 -23.53 9.80 1.41
CA ASN A 344 -24.14 9.99 2.72
C ASN A 344 -24.03 11.44 3.20
N SER A 345 -23.02 12.19 2.77
CA SER A 345 -22.85 13.61 3.08
C SER A 345 -23.76 14.53 2.26
N ARG A 346 -24.37 14.05 1.17
CA ARG A 346 -25.29 14.83 0.33
C ARG A 346 -26.72 14.77 0.87
N GLY A 347 -27.39 15.93 0.85
CA GLY A 347 -28.81 16.02 1.19
C GLY A 347 -29.69 15.23 0.21
N PRO A 348 -30.93 14.88 0.59
CA PRO A 348 -31.84 14.06 -0.23
C PRO A 348 -32.02 14.57 -1.68
N ALA A 349 -31.99 15.90 -1.87
CA ALA A 349 -32.17 16.56 -3.16
C ALA A 349 -30.94 16.49 -4.11
N ASP A 350 -29.76 16.10 -3.61
CA ASP A 350 -28.49 16.15 -4.34
C ASP A 350 -27.89 14.74 -4.57
N ARG A 351 -28.64 13.69 -4.18
CA ARG A 351 -28.26 12.28 -4.33
C ARG A 351 -28.22 11.83 -5.79
N GLU A 352 -28.90 12.53 -6.69
CA GLU A 352 -28.94 12.25 -8.13
C GLU A 352 -27.87 12.97 -8.96
N ALA A 353 -27.02 13.81 -8.34
CA ALA A 353 -25.99 14.52 -9.11
C ALA A 353 -25.02 13.52 -9.79
N PRO A 354 -24.93 13.53 -11.14
CA PRO A 354 -24.53 12.35 -11.93
C PRO A 354 -23.02 12.06 -11.94
N CYS A 355 -22.19 12.95 -11.40
CA CYS A 355 -20.74 12.80 -11.46
C CYS A 355 -20.10 13.02 -10.08
N ILE A 356 -19.33 12.03 -9.62
CA ILE A 356 -18.55 12.10 -8.36
C ILE A 356 -17.15 12.68 -8.59
N HIS A 357 -16.70 12.77 -9.85
CA HIS A 357 -15.36 13.16 -10.28
C HIS A 357 -15.15 14.69 -10.26
N HIS A 358 -15.46 15.29 -9.11
CA HIS A 358 -15.28 16.70 -8.83
C HIS A 358 -14.48 16.90 -7.56
N VAL A 359 -13.82 18.04 -7.45
CA VAL A 359 -13.21 18.47 -6.20
C VAL A 359 -14.30 19.07 -5.31
N TYR A 360 -14.41 18.55 -4.09
CA TYR A 360 -15.32 19.10 -3.07
C TYR A 360 -14.53 19.89 -2.04
N ARG A 361 -15.18 20.86 -1.43
CA ARG A 361 -14.68 21.58 -0.26
C ARG A 361 -15.85 21.83 0.68
N LEU A 362 -15.63 21.66 1.98
CA LEU A 362 -16.59 22.16 2.95
C LEU A 362 -16.59 23.69 2.90
N LYS A 363 -17.68 24.32 3.36
CA LYS A 363 -17.72 25.78 3.55
C LYS A 363 -16.56 26.16 4.50
N GLU A 364 -15.88 27.29 4.24
CA GLU A 364 -14.59 27.72 4.83
C GLU A 364 -13.34 27.14 4.14
N LEU A 365 -12.15 27.64 4.52
CA LEU A 365 -10.87 27.29 3.91
C LEU A 365 -10.40 25.89 4.35
N THR A 366 -11.09 24.86 3.85
CA THR A 366 -10.83 23.43 4.12
C THR A 366 -10.03 22.78 2.98
N PRO A 367 -9.37 21.64 3.24
CA PRO A 367 -8.65 20.90 2.19
C PRO A 367 -9.58 20.50 1.05
N ALA A 368 -9.02 20.35 -0.15
CA ALA A 368 -9.73 19.73 -1.26
C ALA A 368 -10.06 18.27 -0.92
N CYS A 369 -11.33 17.88 -1.02
CA CYS A 369 -11.79 16.52 -0.81
C CYS A 369 -12.00 15.83 -2.16
N PHE A 370 -11.33 14.71 -2.36
CA PHE A 370 -11.49 13.83 -3.51
C PHE A 370 -12.23 12.56 -3.11
N PHE A 371 -13.15 12.11 -3.94
CA PHE A 371 -13.89 10.87 -3.68
C PHE A 371 -13.59 9.85 -4.76
N ARG A 372 -13.15 8.68 -4.30
CA ARG A 372 -12.75 7.56 -5.13
C ARG A 372 -13.99 6.93 -5.77
N ASP A 373 -13.86 6.54 -7.04
CA ASP A 373 -14.84 5.66 -7.66
C ASP A 373 -14.64 4.24 -7.13
N ASP A 374 -15.57 3.78 -6.29
CA ASP A 374 -15.44 2.48 -5.62
C ASP A 374 -15.51 1.33 -6.64
N GLY A 375 -16.35 1.44 -7.69
CA GLY A 375 -16.50 0.41 -8.72
C GLY A 375 -15.24 0.21 -9.56
N LEU A 376 -14.68 1.31 -10.10
CA LEU A 376 -13.43 1.27 -10.87
C LEU A 376 -12.25 0.81 -10.01
N SER A 377 -12.20 1.26 -8.77
CA SER A 377 -11.12 0.93 -7.85
C SER A 377 -11.16 -0.54 -7.41
N ASP A 378 -12.35 -1.08 -7.16
CA ASP A 378 -12.53 -2.48 -6.78
C ASP A 378 -12.26 -3.42 -7.95
N LYS A 379 -12.56 -3.01 -9.19
CA LYS A 379 -12.12 -3.73 -10.40
C LYS A 379 -10.61 -3.92 -10.42
N ILE A 380 -9.83 -2.87 -10.19
CA ILE A 380 -8.35 -2.96 -10.09
C ILE A 380 -7.90 -3.81 -8.91
N GLY A 381 -8.55 -3.66 -7.75
CA GLY A 381 -8.15 -4.34 -6.52
C GLY A 381 -8.45 -5.84 -6.49
N PHE A 382 -9.57 -6.26 -7.10
CA PHE A 382 -10.14 -7.58 -6.88
C PHE A 382 -10.47 -8.32 -8.18
N THR A 383 -11.01 -7.64 -9.19
CA THR A 383 -11.47 -8.29 -10.43
C THR A 383 -10.33 -8.55 -11.40
N TYR A 384 -9.53 -7.53 -11.72
CA TYR A 384 -8.47 -7.63 -12.72
C TYR A 384 -7.30 -8.50 -12.29
N ALA A 385 -7.21 -8.86 -11.01
CA ALA A 385 -6.14 -9.71 -10.51
C ALA A 385 -6.16 -11.14 -11.10
N THR A 386 -7.26 -11.57 -11.73
CA THR A 386 -7.38 -12.87 -12.43
C THR A 386 -7.46 -12.73 -13.94
N TRP A 387 -7.42 -11.51 -14.47
CA TRP A 387 -7.58 -11.24 -15.90
C TRP A 387 -6.21 -11.20 -16.60
N HIS A 388 -6.22 -11.39 -17.91
CA HIS A 388 -5.08 -11.01 -18.72
C HIS A 388 -4.90 -9.48 -18.68
N ALA A 389 -3.65 -9.01 -18.67
CA ALA A 389 -3.37 -7.59 -18.45
C ALA A 389 -3.99 -6.70 -19.54
N GLU A 390 -3.96 -7.14 -20.80
CA GLU A 390 -4.52 -6.39 -21.93
C GLU A 390 -6.05 -6.23 -21.81
N ASP A 391 -6.76 -7.29 -21.41
CA ASP A 391 -8.22 -7.25 -21.21
C ASP A 391 -8.60 -6.34 -20.05
N ALA A 392 -7.85 -6.42 -18.94
CA ALA A 392 -8.06 -5.57 -17.77
C ALA A 392 -7.88 -4.08 -18.10
N VAL A 393 -6.84 -3.75 -18.88
CA VAL A 393 -6.59 -2.37 -19.31
C VAL A 393 -7.68 -1.91 -20.29
N ALA A 394 -8.09 -2.75 -21.25
CA ALA A 394 -9.14 -2.41 -22.20
C ALA A 394 -10.49 -2.16 -21.51
N ASP A 395 -10.89 -3.02 -20.56
CA ASP A 395 -12.11 -2.84 -19.75
C ASP A 395 -12.03 -1.57 -18.90
N LEU A 396 -10.88 -1.33 -18.25
CA LEU A 396 -10.69 -0.10 -17.48
C LEU A 396 -10.88 1.13 -18.37
N VAL A 397 -10.15 1.21 -19.48
CA VAL A 397 -10.22 2.34 -20.44
C VAL A 397 -11.62 2.50 -21.02
N HIS A 398 -12.37 1.42 -21.24
CA HIS A 398 -13.76 1.49 -21.70
C HIS A 398 -14.70 2.16 -20.68
N HIS A 399 -14.43 1.97 -19.38
CA HIS A 399 -15.18 2.62 -18.31
C HIS A 399 -14.78 4.08 -18.05
N LEU A 400 -13.61 4.51 -18.52
CA LEU A 400 -13.06 5.86 -18.38
C LEU A 400 -13.55 6.82 -19.48
#